data_AF-A0A3D0Q1W9-F1
#
_entry.id   AF-A0A3D0Q1W9-F1
#
_cell.length_a   1.000
_cell.length_b   1.000
_cell.length_c   1.000
_cell.angle_alpha   90.00
_cell.angle_beta   90.00
_cell.angle_gamma   90.00
#
_symmetry.space_group_name_H-M   'P 1'
#
loop_
_entity.id
_entity.type
_entity.pdbx_description
1 polymer ?
#
loop_
_entity_poly.entity_id
_entity_poly.type
_entity_poly.pdbx_seq_one_letter_code
_entity_poly.pdbx_strand_id
1 'polypeptide(L)'
;LDMTEAIKNGKDPFADEKVGKAGKGRKGTDTGDSVAAGSTSSAGSAVSSSGADSDAADTGSAESTPKLTGKAFHEVSKRVSAIERKLDKLEEQKADLEAQMAAHDPSDYEGLNKLNEQLQTVTDESESLEMEWMELSEQLE
;
A
#
# COMPACT_ATOMS: atom_id res chain seq x y z
N LEU A 1 -4.77 -16.35 20.83
CA LEU A 1 -3.95 -16.08 19.63
C LEU A 1 -4.27 -14.66 19.23
N ASP A 2 -3.27 -13.79 19.35
CA ASP A 2 -3.38 -12.34 19.18
C ASP A 2 -3.83 -12.00 17.75
N MET A 3 -4.91 -11.22 17.61
CA MET A 3 -5.52 -10.90 16.30
C MET A 3 -4.59 -10.04 15.41
N THR A 4 -3.58 -9.42 16.02
CA THR A 4 -2.57 -8.61 15.34
C THR A 4 -1.58 -9.45 14.52
N GLU A 5 -1.33 -10.70 14.91
CA GLU A 5 -0.42 -11.61 14.18
C GLU A 5 -1.06 -12.23 12.93
N ALA A 6 -2.40 -12.32 12.87
CA ALA A 6 -3.12 -12.91 11.75
C ALA A 6 -3.04 -12.05 10.47
N ILE A 7 -3.04 -10.73 10.63
CA ILE A 7 -3.02 -9.77 9.52
C ILE A 7 -1.64 -9.79 8.83
N LYS A 8 -0.56 -10.00 9.60
CA LYS A 8 0.82 -10.01 9.06
C LYS A 8 1.11 -11.21 8.16
N ASN A 9 0.39 -12.32 8.34
CA ASN A 9 0.51 -13.52 7.51
C ASN A 9 -0.44 -13.54 6.30
N GLY A 10 -1.17 -12.45 6.01
CA GLY A 10 -2.10 -12.38 4.88
C GLY A 10 -3.26 -13.36 4.97
N LYS A 11 -3.64 -13.76 6.20
CA LYS A 11 -4.71 -14.72 6.47
C LYS A 11 -5.94 -13.95 6.91
N ASP A 12 -6.92 -13.83 6.01
CA ASP A 12 -8.21 -13.21 6.34
C ASP A 12 -8.85 -13.90 7.55
N PRO A 13 -9.03 -13.21 8.69
CA PRO A 13 -9.60 -13.79 9.90
C PRO A 13 -11.11 -14.06 9.78
N PHE A 14 -11.73 -13.62 8.68
CA PHE A 14 -13.17 -13.76 8.39
C PHE A 14 -13.50 -14.83 7.34
N ALA A 15 -12.50 -15.56 6.82
CA ALA A 15 -12.72 -16.58 5.79
C ALA A 15 -13.24 -17.93 6.33
N ASP A 16 -13.35 -18.12 7.66
CA ASP A 16 -13.63 -19.41 8.28
C ASP A 16 -15.07 -19.57 8.81
N GLU A 17 -16.07 -18.97 8.16
CA GLU A 17 -17.49 -19.24 8.51
C GLU A 17 -18.43 -19.42 7.31
N LYS A 18 -18.06 -20.33 6.41
CA LYS A 18 -19.01 -20.98 5.48
C LYS A 18 -18.72 -22.49 5.37
N VAL A 19 -18.63 -23.20 6.51
CA VAL A 19 -18.74 -24.67 6.50
C VAL A 19 -20.21 -25.05 6.66
N GLY A 20 -20.84 -25.33 5.53
CA GLY A 20 -22.24 -25.74 5.45
C GLY A 20 -22.54 -26.56 4.19
N LYS A 21 -22.17 -27.84 4.25
CA LYS A 21 -22.88 -28.99 3.63
C LYS A 21 -22.60 -29.36 2.15
N ALA A 22 -21.71 -30.34 2.01
CA ALA A 22 -21.83 -31.60 1.24
C ALA A 22 -22.43 -31.58 -0.19
N GLY A 23 -21.57 -31.84 -1.18
CA GLY A 23 -21.95 -32.29 -2.52
C GLY A 23 -20.82 -33.14 -3.15
N LYS A 24 -21.07 -34.43 -3.30
CA LYS A 24 -20.15 -35.47 -3.79
C LYS A 24 -20.18 -35.56 -5.31
N GLY A 25 -19.02 -35.56 -6.00
CA GLY A 25 -19.05 -35.80 -7.46
C GLY A 25 -17.73 -35.76 -8.24
N ARG A 26 -17.05 -36.91 -8.34
CA ARG A 26 -16.43 -37.53 -9.54
C ARG A 26 -15.22 -36.86 -10.26
N LYS A 27 -14.07 -37.50 -10.06
CA LYS A 27 -13.07 -38.07 -11.02
C LYS A 27 -13.12 -37.69 -12.53
N GLY A 28 -11.93 -37.32 -13.03
CA GLY A 28 -11.41 -37.47 -14.41
C GLY A 28 -10.20 -36.55 -14.64
N THR A 29 -8.94 -36.99 -14.47
CA THR A 29 -8.01 -37.53 -15.50
C THR A 29 -7.93 -36.74 -16.81
N ASP A 30 -6.80 -36.06 -17.06
CA ASP A 30 -5.75 -36.49 -18.02
C ASP A 30 -5.04 -35.31 -18.75
N THR A 31 -3.70 -35.40 -18.75
CA THR A 31 -2.72 -34.99 -19.79
C THR A 31 -2.43 -33.54 -20.20
N GLY A 32 -1.13 -33.23 -20.10
CA GLY A 32 -0.32 -32.51 -21.10
C GLY A 32 -0.21 -31.00 -20.88
N ASP A 33 0.91 -30.31 -21.09
CA ASP A 33 2.25 -30.65 -21.58
C ASP A 33 3.19 -29.50 -21.17
N SER A 34 4.47 -29.86 -21.12
CA SER A 34 5.70 -29.13 -20.88
C SER A 34 5.86 -27.81 -21.67
N VAL A 35 6.66 -26.86 -21.17
CA VAL A 35 7.96 -26.39 -21.73
C VAL A 35 8.34 -24.96 -21.28
N ALA A 36 9.65 -24.68 -21.37
CA ALA A 36 10.39 -23.40 -21.27
C ALA A 36 10.89 -23.04 -19.85
N ALA A 37 12.09 -23.44 -19.41
CA ALA A 37 13.45 -23.11 -19.89
C ALA A 37 13.84 -21.64 -19.68
N GLY A 38 14.96 -21.42 -18.95
CA GLY A 38 15.64 -20.12 -18.92
C GLY A 38 16.50 -19.87 -17.68
N SER A 39 17.69 -20.48 -17.63
CA SER A 39 18.81 -20.04 -16.78
C SER A 39 19.13 -18.55 -17.00
N THR A 40 19.61 -17.86 -15.97
CA THR A 40 20.97 -17.27 -15.95
C THR A 40 21.34 -16.75 -14.57
N SER A 41 22.44 -17.28 -14.06
CA SER A 41 23.34 -16.69 -13.06
C SER A 41 23.84 -15.30 -13.43
N SER A 42 24.06 -14.43 -12.44
CA SER A 42 25.14 -13.43 -12.51
C SER A 42 25.49 -12.94 -11.10
N ALA A 43 26.74 -13.22 -10.72
CA ALA A 43 27.43 -12.68 -9.57
C ALA A 43 28.30 -11.48 -10.01
N GLY A 44 28.62 -10.60 -9.05
CA GLY A 44 29.53 -9.46 -9.24
C GLY A 44 28.80 -8.20 -9.72
N SER A 45 29.14 -6.99 -9.29
CA SER A 45 30.45 -6.52 -8.87
C SER A 45 30.31 -5.27 -8.02
N ALA A 46 31.09 -5.17 -6.94
CA ALA A 46 31.43 -3.89 -6.35
C ALA A 46 32.26 -3.08 -7.36
N VAL A 47 31.99 -1.78 -7.48
CA VAL A 47 32.98 -0.80 -7.93
C VAL A 47 32.69 0.53 -7.24
N SER A 48 33.64 0.93 -6.40
CA SER A 48 33.85 2.29 -5.93
C SER A 48 34.20 3.19 -7.11
N SER A 49 33.77 4.45 -7.10
CA SER A 49 34.67 5.61 -7.03
C SER A 49 34.00 6.89 -7.53
N SER A 50 34.19 7.92 -6.71
CA SER A 50 34.12 9.35 -6.97
C SER A 50 34.22 9.80 -8.42
N GLY A 51 33.31 10.72 -8.78
CA GLY A 51 33.49 11.71 -9.83
C GLY A 51 32.89 13.01 -9.34
N ALA A 52 33.73 13.86 -8.77
CA ALA A 52 33.43 15.28 -8.62
C ALA A 52 33.86 15.94 -9.92
N ASP A 53 32.96 16.63 -10.60
CA ASP A 53 33.32 17.75 -11.46
C ASP A 53 32.14 18.73 -11.51
N SER A 54 32.49 19.96 -11.22
CA SER A 54 31.63 21.14 -11.26
C SER A 54 31.61 21.69 -12.68
N ASP A 55 30.43 22.04 -13.20
CA ASP A 55 30.27 23.00 -14.28
C ASP A 55 28.89 23.66 -14.08
N ALA A 56 28.84 24.83 -13.44
CA ALA A 56 28.83 26.14 -14.10
C ALA A 56 27.50 26.46 -14.80
N ALA A 57 26.68 27.23 -14.07
CA ALA A 57 25.69 28.20 -14.54
C ALA A 57 25.03 27.95 -15.92
N ASP A 58 23.85 27.32 -15.91
CA ASP A 58 22.84 27.54 -16.94
C ASP A 58 21.87 28.63 -16.48
N THR A 59 21.80 29.67 -17.28
CA THR A 59 20.99 30.86 -17.10
C THR A 59 19.58 30.61 -17.62
N GLY A 60 18.59 30.63 -16.72
CA GLY A 60 17.20 30.92 -17.08
C GLY A 60 16.47 29.82 -17.86
N SER A 61 16.24 28.68 -17.21
CA SER A 61 15.18 27.76 -17.64
C SER A 61 13.92 28.08 -16.86
N ALA A 62 12.91 28.60 -17.57
CA ALA A 62 11.53 28.60 -17.09
C ALA A 62 11.22 27.18 -16.59
N GLU A 63 10.79 27.07 -15.34
CA GLU A 63 10.46 25.81 -14.67
C GLU A 63 9.30 25.13 -15.39
N SER A 64 9.61 24.46 -16.50
CA SER A 64 8.72 23.53 -17.16
C SER A 64 9.01 22.20 -16.52
N THR A 65 8.20 21.83 -15.53
CA THR A 65 8.20 20.49 -14.95
C THR A 65 8.25 19.47 -16.10
N PRO A 66 9.20 18.52 -16.09
CA PRO A 66 9.27 17.52 -17.15
C PRO A 66 7.97 16.72 -17.15
N LYS A 67 7.11 16.99 -18.13
CA LYS A 67 5.80 16.36 -18.28
C LYS A 67 6.01 14.84 -18.35
N LEU A 68 5.55 14.11 -17.33
CA LEU A 68 5.71 12.67 -17.28
C LEU A 68 4.94 12.05 -18.45
N THR A 69 5.61 11.24 -19.27
CA THR A 69 4.98 10.59 -20.43
C THR A 69 5.17 9.07 -20.40
N GLY A 70 4.22 8.35 -21.01
CA GLY A 70 4.29 6.90 -21.16
C GLY A 70 4.16 6.13 -19.86
N LYS A 71 5.15 5.27 -19.55
CA LYS A 71 5.11 4.34 -18.41
C LYS A 71 5.12 5.06 -17.06
N ALA A 72 5.89 6.15 -16.94
CA ALA A 72 5.96 6.95 -15.71
C ALA A 72 4.62 7.60 -15.38
N PHE A 73 3.93 8.18 -16.39
CA PHE A 73 2.58 8.72 -16.22
C PHE A 73 1.62 7.67 -15.67
N HIS A 74 1.56 6.48 -16.28
CA HIS A 74 0.67 5.42 -15.81
C HIS A 74 1.01 4.91 -14.38
N GLU A 75 2.29 4.87 -14.01
CA GLU A 75 2.71 4.51 -12.66
C GLU A 75 2.25 5.55 -11.64
N VAL A 76 2.43 6.84 -11.94
CA VAL A 76 1.94 7.94 -11.09
C VAL A 76 0.41 7.93 -11.01
N SER A 77 -0.31 7.83 -12.13
CA SER A 77 -1.78 7.74 -12.14
C SER A 77 -2.28 6.56 -11.32
N LYS A 78 -1.63 5.39 -11.43
CA LYS A 78 -2.01 4.21 -10.64
C LYS A 78 -1.79 4.45 -9.15
N ARG A 79 -0.72 5.18 -8.78
CA ARG A 79 -0.42 5.48 -7.39
C ARG A 79 -1.40 6.49 -6.81
N VAL A 80 -1.76 7.54 -7.54
CA VAL A 80 -2.84 8.48 -7.19
C VAL A 80 -4.13 7.72 -6.91
N SER A 81 -4.60 6.87 -7.83
CA SER A 81 -5.83 6.08 -7.61
C SER A 81 -5.72 5.06 -6.46
N ALA A 82 -4.51 4.59 -6.14
CA ALA A 82 -4.30 3.71 -5.00
C ALA A 82 -4.34 4.47 -3.67
N ILE A 83 -3.84 5.72 -3.66
CA ILE A 83 -3.88 6.60 -2.49
C ILE A 83 -5.33 7.01 -2.21
N GLU A 84 -6.11 7.42 -3.23
CA GLU A 84 -7.53 7.75 -3.07
C GLU A 84 -8.31 6.65 -2.36
N ARG A 85 -8.17 5.40 -2.82
CA ARG A 85 -8.82 4.24 -2.19
C ARG A 85 -8.35 3.98 -0.75
N LYS A 86 -7.11 4.33 -0.44
CA LYS A 86 -6.60 4.21 0.94
C LYS A 86 -7.15 5.30 1.83
N LEU A 87 -7.25 6.54 1.33
CA LEU A 87 -7.86 7.65 2.05
C LEU A 87 -9.32 7.33 2.38
N ASP A 88 -10.10 6.85 1.40
CA ASP A 88 -11.48 6.40 1.64
C ASP A 88 -11.56 5.36 2.76
N LYS A 89 -10.64 4.38 2.75
CA LYS A 89 -10.59 3.33 3.78
C LYS A 89 -10.17 3.86 5.15
N LEU A 90 -9.22 4.80 5.21
CA LEU A 90 -8.78 5.41 6.46
C LEU A 90 -9.90 6.26 7.06
N GLU A 91 -10.70 6.92 6.23
CA GLU A 91 -11.90 7.65 6.68
C GLU A 91 -12.94 6.70 7.31
N GLU A 92 -13.21 5.56 6.66
CA GLU A 92 -14.07 4.51 7.24
C GLU A 92 -13.51 3.99 8.58
N GLN A 93 -12.19 3.75 8.67
CA GLN A 93 -11.53 3.30 9.90
C GLN A 93 -11.62 4.35 11.01
N LYS A 94 -11.46 5.63 10.69
CA LYS A 94 -11.62 6.72 11.65
C LYS A 94 -13.04 6.76 12.20
N ALA A 95 -14.06 6.67 11.33
CA ALA A 95 -15.46 6.65 11.75
C ALA A 95 -15.77 5.43 12.65
N ASP A 96 -15.21 4.26 12.33
CA ASP A 96 -15.36 3.06 13.16
C ASP A 96 -14.68 3.21 14.52
N LEU A 97 -13.46 3.77 14.58
CA LEU A 97 -12.76 4.05 15.83
C LEU A 97 -13.54 5.05 16.70
N GLU A 98 -14.07 6.12 16.11
CA GLU A 98 -14.91 7.10 16.82
C GLU A 98 -16.18 6.44 17.37
N ALA A 99 -16.82 5.55 16.61
CA ALA A 99 -17.98 4.79 17.07
C ALA A 99 -17.61 3.82 18.21
N GLN A 100 -16.47 3.14 18.13
CA GLN A 100 -15.97 2.28 19.20
C GLN A 100 -15.66 3.08 20.48
N MET A 101 -15.07 4.28 20.37
CA MET A 101 -14.85 5.16 21.52
C MET A 101 -16.16 5.58 22.18
N ALA A 102 -17.17 5.92 21.37
CA ALA A 102 -18.49 6.31 21.87
C ALA A 102 -19.24 5.15 22.55
N ALA A 103 -18.99 3.90 22.13
CA ALA A 103 -19.55 2.69 22.73
C ALA A 103 -18.75 2.18 23.95
N HIS A 104 -17.53 2.70 24.17
CA HIS A 104 -16.65 2.25 25.24
C HIS A 104 -17.09 2.74 26.62
N ASP A 105 -16.68 2.02 27.66
CA ASP A 105 -16.88 2.46 29.05
C ASP A 105 -15.99 3.68 29.37
N PRO A 106 -16.56 4.81 29.84
CA PRO A 106 -15.79 5.99 30.24
C PRO A 106 -14.77 5.76 31.35
N SER A 107 -14.90 4.67 32.12
CA SER A 107 -13.97 4.29 33.18
C SER A 107 -12.79 3.43 32.69
N ASP A 108 -12.85 2.92 31.46
CA ASP A 108 -11.74 2.20 30.82
C ASP A 108 -10.79 3.17 30.11
N TYR A 109 -9.99 3.87 30.91
CA TYR A 109 -9.02 4.84 30.42
C TYR A 109 -7.92 4.21 29.56
N GLU A 110 -7.52 2.96 29.83
CA GLU A 110 -6.51 2.28 29.01
C GLU A 110 -7.06 1.92 27.63
N GLY A 111 -8.29 1.40 27.56
CA GLY A 111 -8.97 1.12 26.30
C GLY A 111 -9.18 2.38 25.47
N LEU A 112 -9.73 3.42 26.10
CA LEU A 112 -9.95 4.72 25.44
C LEU A 112 -8.64 5.35 24.96
N ASN A 113 -7.55 5.27 25.72
CA ASN A 113 -6.26 5.80 25.28
C ASN A 113 -5.72 5.06 24.05
N LYS A 114 -5.86 3.72 24.00
CA LYS A 114 -5.47 2.92 22.83
C LYS A 114 -6.28 3.29 21.58
N LEU A 115 -7.59 3.48 21.72
CA LEU A 115 -8.43 3.91 20.60
C LEU A 115 -8.04 5.30 20.11
N ASN A 116 -7.70 6.21 21.02
CA ASN A 116 -7.24 7.55 20.68
C ASN A 116 -5.87 7.54 19.98
N GLU A 117 -4.93 6.69 20.41
CA GLU A 117 -3.64 6.47 19.73
C GLU A 117 -3.85 5.91 18.31
N GLN A 118 -4.79 4.99 18.13
CA GLN A 118 -5.16 4.46 16.81
C GLN A 118 -5.77 5.55 15.93
N LEU A 119 -6.65 6.39 16.49
CA LEU A 119 -7.28 7.49 15.76
C LEU A 119 -6.24 8.53 15.32
N GLN A 120 -5.25 8.84 16.16
CA GLN A 120 -4.11 9.69 15.78
C GLN A 120 -3.29 9.04 14.67
N THR A 121 -2.97 7.75 14.78
CA THR A 121 -2.20 7.03 13.75
C THR A 121 -2.90 7.05 12.39
N VAL A 122 -4.21 6.80 12.35
CA VAL A 122 -5.02 6.85 11.12
C VAL A 122 -5.06 8.27 10.54
N THR A 123 -5.15 9.28 11.41
CA THR A 123 -5.14 10.69 10.99
C THR A 123 -3.79 11.08 10.39
N ASP A 124 -2.68 10.75 11.05
CA ASP A 124 -1.32 11.02 10.58
C ASP A 124 -1.04 10.31 9.24
N GLU A 125 -1.52 9.08 9.07
CA GLU A 125 -1.42 8.35 7.80
C GLU A 125 -2.23 9.03 6.69
N SER A 126 -3.45 9.51 6.99
CA SER A 126 -4.27 10.28 6.03
C SER A 126 -3.53 11.54 5.57
N GLU A 127 -3.01 12.33 6.51
CA GLU A 127 -2.27 13.56 6.19
C GLU A 127 -1.03 13.27 5.34
N SER A 128 -0.27 12.21 5.66
CA SER A 128 0.89 11.80 4.87
C SER A 128 0.49 11.39 3.44
N LEU A 129 -0.62 10.67 3.29
CA LEU A 129 -1.12 10.22 1.99
C LEU A 129 -1.70 11.38 1.18
N GLU A 130 -2.37 12.34 1.83
CA GLU A 130 -2.89 13.56 1.19
C GLU A 130 -1.75 14.42 0.63
N MET A 131 -0.66 14.59 1.38
CA MET A 131 0.54 15.27 0.87
C MET A 131 1.13 14.55 -0.34
N GLU A 132 1.25 13.22 -0.29
CA GLU A 132 1.73 12.42 -1.43
C GLU A 132 0.78 12.52 -2.63
N TRP A 133 -0.54 12.52 -2.40
CA TRP A 133 -1.55 12.63 -3.45
C TRP A 133 -1.48 13.98 -4.15
N MET A 134 -1.31 15.09 -3.42
CA MET A 134 -1.15 16.42 -4.02
C MET A 134 0.11 16.50 -4.88
N GLU A 135 1.26 16.06 -4.36
CA GLU A 135 2.53 16.04 -5.09
C GLU A 135 2.43 15.20 -6.37
N LEU A 136 1.86 14.00 -6.30
CA LEU A 136 1.70 13.13 -7.47
C LEU A 136 0.67 13.68 -8.48
N SER A 137 -0.34 14.39 -8.02
CA SER A 137 -1.34 15.03 -8.89
C SER A 137 -0.74 16.22 -9.64
N GLU A 138 0.07 17.04 -8.97
CA GLU A 138 0.85 18.10 -9.61
C GLU A 138 1.79 17.56 -10.69
N GLN A 139 2.39 16.38 -10.47
CA GLN A 139 3.22 15.71 -11.48
C GLN A 139 2.43 15.17 -12.70
N LEU A 140 1.10 14.99 -12.58
CA LEU A 140 0.25 14.53 -13.68
C LEU A 140 -0.27 15.67 -14.56
N GLU A 141 -0.33 16.91 -14.06
CA GLU A 141 -0.86 18.07 -14.79
C GLU A 141 0.01 18.58 -15.94
#